data_AF-A0A7C1IYJ1-F1
#
_entry.id   AF-A0A7C1IYJ1-F1
#
_cell.length_a   1.000
_cell.length_b   1.000
_cell.length_c   1.000
_cell.angle_alpha   90.00
_cell.angle_beta   90.00
_cell.angle_gamma   90.00
#
_symmetry.space_group_name_H-M   'P 1'
#
loop_
_entity.id
_entity.type
_entity.pdbx_description
1 polymer ?
#
loop_
_entity_poly.entity_id
_entity_poly.type
_entity_poly.pdbx_seq_one_letter_code
_entity_poly.pdbx_strand_id
1 'polypeptide(L)'
;VAVNLTNTPDINENYPAWSNDGTRLAYSAYVNGVEGVYYKPVQQPQAESITVGRGRMPAWAPNDSSLVYTLDFRRQTQILAGVPGSFGAATDAITLPFRATDPDWTETDLPGPFVASGGVPASPEISQPLYTEIERRQADGLSGLAPLHGISHPQMYLSSRVNDSFEALRLQVLEKAGFDFLGGLDDAFWPMDRLPEPGEPRQNWHYAGRAIAIDRDLIYSGDPAPLQIVREDIEVNTLWRVYVRVTDEAQSGLLGEPLRQMPWDFKARTSGDVEDYERGGRQMTTIPTGYYIDLTQLAEDFGWERPPAAPTWQYNFGAILYWEFYKTDGLSWNEAMLELYTSDQMQAFLSEATRVPPPPPLPTESPTPDIERTATPVPPDLQQ
;
A
#
# COMPACT_ATOMS: atom_id res chain seq x y z
N VAL A 1 -39.98 9.27 -4.87
CA VAL A 1 -39.62 7.87 -4.56
C VAL A 1 -38.17 7.71 -4.97
N ALA A 2 -37.29 7.26 -4.07
CA ALA A 2 -35.92 6.90 -4.42
C ALA A 2 -35.88 5.40 -4.78
N VAL A 3 -35.12 5.03 -5.80
CA VAL A 3 -34.96 3.63 -6.25
C VAL A 3 -33.48 3.26 -6.14
N ASN A 4 -33.18 2.16 -5.46
CA ASN A 4 -31.84 1.56 -5.50
C ASN A 4 -31.71 0.78 -6.82
N LEU A 5 -30.97 1.32 -7.78
CA LEU A 5 -30.91 0.77 -9.14
C LEU A 5 -30.11 -0.53 -9.20
N THR A 6 -28.94 -0.58 -8.57
CA THR A 6 -28.04 -1.74 -8.58
C THR A 6 -28.48 -2.80 -7.58
N ASN A 7 -28.90 -2.37 -6.38
CA ASN A 7 -29.40 -3.21 -5.29
C ASN A 7 -28.43 -4.31 -4.84
N THR A 8 -27.19 -3.91 -4.62
CA THR A 8 -26.02 -4.77 -4.36
C THR A 8 -25.32 -4.30 -3.07
N PRO A 9 -25.94 -4.50 -1.88
CA PRO A 9 -25.46 -3.92 -0.63
C PRO A 9 -24.05 -4.38 -0.21
N ASP A 10 -23.60 -5.51 -0.73
CA ASP A 10 -22.31 -6.12 -0.40
C ASP A 10 -21.23 -5.84 -1.47
N ILE A 11 -21.56 -5.08 -2.52
CA ILE A 11 -20.63 -4.72 -3.60
C ILE A 11 -20.22 -3.27 -3.44
N ASN A 12 -18.91 -3.03 -3.49
CA ASN A 12 -18.38 -1.67 -3.58
C ASN A 12 -18.54 -1.14 -5.01
N GLU A 13 -19.42 -0.16 -5.19
CA GLU A 13 -19.73 0.49 -6.47
C GLU A 13 -19.32 1.97 -6.43
N ASN A 14 -18.71 2.47 -7.50
CA ASN A 14 -18.21 3.84 -7.61
C ASN A 14 -18.40 4.45 -9.00
N TYR A 15 -18.05 5.72 -9.11
CA TYR A 15 -17.99 6.51 -10.36
C TYR A 15 -19.25 6.37 -11.25
N PRO A 16 -20.44 6.73 -10.73
CA PRO A 16 -21.66 6.70 -11.54
C PRO A 16 -21.58 7.73 -12.67
N ALA A 17 -21.90 7.31 -13.89
CA ALA A 17 -21.99 8.16 -15.07
C ALA A 17 -23.29 7.89 -15.82
N TRP A 18 -24.13 8.92 -15.89
CA TRP A 18 -25.37 8.88 -16.66
C TRP A 18 -25.10 9.01 -18.15
N SER A 19 -25.82 8.24 -18.97
CA SER A 19 -25.89 8.53 -20.40
C SER A 19 -26.58 9.87 -20.64
N ASN A 20 -26.26 10.52 -21.75
CA ASN A 20 -26.81 11.83 -22.08
C ASN A 20 -28.33 11.78 -22.28
N ASP A 21 -28.84 10.66 -22.80
CA ASP A 21 -30.27 10.35 -22.91
C ASP A 21 -30.97 10.05 -21.56
N GLY A 22 -30.22 9.91 -20.47
CA GLY A 22 -30.73 9.61 -19.12
C GLY A 22 -31.33 8.20 -18.94
N THR A 23 -31.17 7.31 -19.91
CA THR A 23 -31.77 5.96 -19.90
C THR A 23 -30.87 4.89 -19.29
N ARG A 24 -29.58 5.16 -19.16
CA ARG A 24 -28.57 4.21 -18.68
C ARG A 24 -27.68 4.86 -17.63
N LEU A 25 -27.27 4.05 -16.66
CA LEU A 25 -26.25 4.38 -15.68
C LEU A 25 -25.07 3.44 -15.88
N ALA A 26 -23.90 4.00 -16.20
CA ALA A 26 -22.63 3.30 -16.10
C ALA A 26 -22.02 3.54 -14.72
N TYR A 27 -21.24 2.58 -14.23
CA TYR A 27 -20.56 2.67 -12.93
C TYR A 27 -19.41 1.65 -12.88
N SER A 28 -18.48 1.80 -11.94
CA SER A 28 -17.51 0.75 -11.62
C SER A 28 -17.95 -0.04 -10.41
N ALA A 29 -17.57 -1.31 -10.33
CA ALA A 29 -17.82 -2.15 -9.18
C ALA A 29 -16.69 -3.16 -8.96
N TYR A 30 -16.38 -3.45 -7.69
CA TYR A 30 -15.45 -4.50 -7.32
C TYR A 30 -16.18 -5.82 -7.14
N VAL A 31 -15.98 -6.76 -8.07
CA VAL A 31 -16.55 -8.11 -8.02
C VAL A 31 -15.41 -9.11 -7.99
N ASN A 32 -15.35 -9.94 -6.96
CA ASN A 32 -14.28 -10.93 -6.74
C ASN A 32 -12.86 -10.32 -6.79
N GLY A 33 -12.69 -9.13 -6.20
CA GLY A 33 -11.40 -8.42 -6.14
C GLY A 33 -10.98 -7.71 -7.43
N VAL A 34 -11.80 -7.76 -8.48
CA VAL A 34 -11.52 -7.09 -9.75
C VAL A 34 -12.48 -5.93 -9.94
N GLU A 35 -11.96 -4.72 -10.16
CA GLU A 35 -12.78 -3.58 -10.56
C GLU A 35 -13.17 -3.71 -12.04
N GLY A 36 -14.48 -3.72 -12.29
CA GLY A 36 -15.08 -3.76 -13.61
C GLY A 36 -15.97 -2.56 -13.85
N VAL A 37 -16.11 -2.18 -15.12
CA VAL A 37 -17.07 -1.20 -15.59
C VAL A 37 -18.34 -1.93 -16.02
N TYR A 38 -19.46 -1.48 -15.50
CA TYR A 38 -20.78 -2.02 -15.74
C TYR A 38 -21.71 -0.91 -16.22
N TYR A 39 -22.81 -1.29 -16.86
CA TYR A 39 -23.93 -0.38 -17.04
C TYR A 39 -25.27 -1.08 -16.82
N LYS A 40 -26.28 -0.29 -16.47
CA LYS A 40 -27.63 -0.76 -16.17
C LYS A 40 -28.70 0.15 -16.79
N PRO A 41 -29.71 -0.41 -17.49
CA PRO A 41 -30.87 0.36 -17.95
C PRO A 41 -31.75 0.80 -16.77
N VAL A 42 -32.12 2.07 -16.76
CA VAL A 42 -32.83 2.70 -15.62
C VAL A 42 -34.28 2.23 -15.55
N GLN A 43 -34.90 1.96 -16.70
CA GLN A 43 -36.28 1.46 -16.78
C GLN A 43 -36.40 -0.04 -16.44
N GLN A 44 -35.28 -0.74 -16.27
CA GLN A 44 -35.24 -2.17 -15.94
C GLN A 44 -34.35 -2.41 -14.70
N PRO A 45 -34.72 -1.88 -13.52
CA PRO A 45 -33.91 -2.00 -12.30
C PRO A 45 -33.71 -3.46 -11.85
N GLN A 46 -34.57 -4.38 -12.30
CA GLN A 46 -34.46 -5.81 -11.99
C GLN A 46 -33.56 -6.58 -12.96
N ALA A 47 -33.10 -5.96 -14.06
CA ALA A 47 -32.16 -6.60 -14.96
C ALA A 47 -30.77 -6.70 -14.31
N GLU A 48 -30.02 -7.74 -14.69
CA GLU A 48 -28.61 -7.84 -14.33
C GLU A 48 -27.80 -6.73 -14.99
N SER A 49 -26.75 -6.27 -14.30
CA SER A 49 -25.82 -5.30 -14.86
C SER A 49 -24.97 -5.94 -15.95
N ILE A 50 -24.72 -5.19 -17.02
CA ILE A 50 -23.97 -5.68 -18.16
C ILE A 50 -22.53 -5.19 -18.04
N THR A 51 -21.59 -6.14 -18.06
CA THR A 51 -20.16 -5.84 -18.03
C THR A 51 -19.71 -5.22 -19.35
N VAL A 52 -19.01 -4.09 -19.26
CA VAL A 52 -18.37 -3.41 -20.39
C VAL A 52 -16.92 -3.89 -20.51
N GLY A 53 -16.18 -3.86 -19.41
CA GLY A 53 -14.77 -4.24 -19.39
C GLY A 53 -14.17 -4.15 -17.98
N ARG A 54 -12.87 -4.43 -17.85
CA ARG A 54 -12.11 -4.20 -16.61
C ARG A 54 -11.67 -2.74 -16.54
N GLY A 55 -11.82 -2.11 -15.39
CA GLY A 55 -11.45 -0.71 -15.20
C GLY A 55 -12.43 0.06 -14.31
N ARG A 56 -12.31 1.39 -14.31
CA ARG A 56 -13.03 2.32 -13.46
C ARG A 56 -13.32 3.65 -14.16
N MET A 57 -14.10 4.50 -13.48
CA MET A 57 -14.42 5.85 -13.93
C MET A 57 -14.98 5.91 -15.37
N PRO A 58 -16.12 5.24 -15.65
CA PRO A 58 -16.73 5.35 -16.96
C PRO A 58 -17.20 6.78 -17.26
N ALA A 59 -17.05 7.24 -18.50
CA ALA A 59 -17.73 8.41 -19.02
C ALA A 59 -18.32 8.10 -20.40
N TRP A 60 -19.58 8.47 -20.60
CA TRP A 60 -20.30 8.21 -21.86
C TRP A 60 -19.75 9.05 -22.99
N ALA A 61 -19.54 8.42 -24.13
CA ALA A 61 -19.43 9.14 -25.37
C ALA A 61 -20.69 9.99 -25.57
N PRO A 62 -20.58 11.20 -26.12
CA PRO A 62 -21.74 12.06 -26.29
C PRO A 62 -22.86 11.49 -27.17
N ASN A 63 -22.49 10.59 -28.08
CA ASN A 63 -23.42 9.85 -28.92
C ASN A 63 -24.09 8.65 -28.21
N ASP A 64 -23.79 8.44 -26.93
CA ASP A 64 -24.37 7.41 -26.08
C ASP A 64 -24.16 5.95 -26.57
N SER A 65 -23.24 5.72 -27.52
CA SER A 65 -22.94 4.39 -28.09
C SER A 65 -21.75 3.69 -27.44
N SER A 66 -20.90 4.45 -26.74
CA SER A 66 -19.61 3.98 -26.23
C SER A 66 -19.29 4.65 -24.90
N LEU A 67 -18.29 4.11 -24.21
CA LEU A 67 -17.76 4.61 -22.96
C LEU A 67 -16.26 4.77 -23.09
N VAL A 68 -15.70 5.85 -22.55
CA VAL A 68 -14.30 5.84 -22.10
C VAL A 68 -14.26 5.40 -20.65
N TYR A 69 -13.21 4.68 -20.27
CA TYR A 69 -12.95 4.29 -18.89
C TYR A 69 -11.46 4.10 -18.69
N THR A 70 -11.01 4.04 -17.44
CA THR A 70 -9.59 3.90 -17.11
C THR A 70 -9.29 2.49 -16.60
N LEU A 71 -8.12 1.98 -16.94
CA LEU A 71 -7.56 0.76 -16.38
C LEU A 71 -6.17 1.09 -15.86
N ASP A 72 -5.99 0.97 -14.54
CA ASP A 72 -4.70 1.14 -13.93
C ASP A 72 -3.89 -0.14 -14.04
N PHE A 73 -2.67 -0.01 -14.54
CA PHE A 73 -1.69 -1.09 -14.56
C PHE A 73 -0.37 -0.55 -14.03
N ARG A 74 0.05 -1.05 -12.87
CA ARG A 74 1.21 -0.52 -12.12
C ARG A 74 1.01 0.98 -11.87
N ARG A 75 1.96 1.83 -12.29
CA ARG A 75 1.96 3.29 -12.09
C ARG A 75 1.40 4.07 -13.28
N GLN A 76 0.73 3.39 -14.20
CA GLN A 76 0.20 3.98 -15.43
C GLN A 76 -1.29 3.72 -15.54
N THR A 77 -1.99 4.69 -16.10
CA THR A 77 -3.40 4.54 -16.46
C THR A 77 -3.50 4.35 -17.98
N GLN A 78 -4.28 3.36 -18.40
CA GLN A 78 -4.74 3.24 -19.78
C GLN A 78 -6.15 3.79 -19.87
N ILE A 79 -6.41 4.72 -20.78
CA ILE A 79 -7.76 5.12 -21.17
C ILE A 79 -8.22 4.17 -22.28
N LEU A 80 -9.34 3.51 -22.06
CA LEU A 80 -9.93 2.53 -22.96
C LEU A 80 -11.27 3.05 -23.48
N ALA A 81 -11.53 2.89 -24.77
CA ALA A 81 -12.85 3.10 -25.36
C ALA A 81 -13.54 1.74 -25.58
N GLY A 82 -14.72 1.54 -24.99
CA GLY A 82 -15.47 0.30 -25.08
C GLY A 82 -16.94 0.50 -25.42
N VAL A 83 -17.54 -0.54 -26.00
CA VAL A 83 -18.96 -0.56 -26.37
C VAL A 83 -19.74 -1.40 -25.36
N PRO A 84 -20.84 -0.87 -24.79
CA PRO A 84 -21.69 -1.64 -23.88
C PRO A 84 -22.18 -2.96 -24.53
N GLY A 85 -22.05 -4.07 -23.81
CA GLY A 85 -22.47 -5.40 -24.30
C GLY A 85 -21.48 -6.10 -25.25
N SER A 86 -20.34 -5.48 -25.57
CA SER A 86 -19.24 -6.12 -26.31
C SER A 86 -18.02 -6.29 -25.40
N PHE A 87 -18.11 -7.24 -24.46
CA PHE A 87 -17.06 -7.47 -23.48
C PHE A 87 -15.70 -7.75 -24.15
N GLY A 88 -14.67 -7.00 -23.77
CA GLY A 88 -13.30 -7.20 -24.23
C GLY A 88 -12.99 -6.63 -25.61
N ALA A 89 -13.95 -6.01 -26.31
CA ALA A 89 -13.72 -5.27 -27.54
C ALA A 89 -13.43 -3.80 -27.23
N ALA A 90 -12.36 -3.52 -26.47
CA ALA A 90 -11.85 -2.15 -26.42
C ALA A 90 -11.42 -1.79 -27.85
N THR A 91 -12.05 -0.77 -28.43
CA THR A 91 -11.76 -0.36 -29.80
C THR A 91 -10.43 0.38 -29.88
N ASP A 92 -10.08 1.11 -28.82
CA ASP A 92 -8.88 1.93 -28.70
C ASP A 92 -8.35 1.95 -27.26
N ALA A 93 -7.03 2.13 -27.12
CA ALA A 93 -6.34 2.25 -25.84
C ALA A 93 -5.25 3.32 -25.91
N ILE A 94 -5.25 4.26 -24.96
CA ILE A 94 -4.23 5.30 -24.79
C ILE A 94 -3.54 5.08 -23.46
N THR A 95 -2.23 4.82 -23.46
CA THR A 95 -1.44 4.70 -22.23
C THR A 95 -0.93 6.06 -21.80
N LEU A 96 -1.24 6.45 -20.58
CA LEU A 96 -0.72 7.65 -19.94
C LEU A 96 0.57 7.33 -19.18
N PRO A 97 1.53 8.27 -19.12
CA PRO A 97 2.81 8.04 -18.45
C PRO A 97 2.69 7.88 -16.93
N PHE A 98 1.60 8.39 -16.34
CA PHE A 98 1.31 8.38 -14.92
C PHE A 98 -0.13 7.94 -14.67
N ARG A 99 -0.51 7.83 -13.39
CA ARG A 99 -1.91 7.65 -13.03
C ARG A 99 -2.74 8.86 -13.44
N ALA A 100 -3.97 8.58 -13.86
CA ALA A 100 -4.97 9.59 -14.15
C ALA A 100 -6.30 9.19 -13.54
N THR A 101 -7.11 10.21 -13.27
CA THR A 101 -8.47 10.05 -12.75
C THR A 101 -9.43 10.86 -13.61
N ASP A 102 -10.72 10.58 -13.45
CA ASP A 102 -11.82 11.38 -13.98
C ASP A 102 -11.73 11.66 -15.49
N PRO A 103 -11.64 10.61 -16.34
CA PRO A 103 -11.74 10.78 -17.78
C PRO A 103 -13.10 11.43 -18.10
N ASP A 104 -13.10 12.37 -19.04
CA ASP A 104 -14.30 13.01 -19.55
C ASP A 104 -14.33 12.96 -21.08
N TRP A 105 -15.54 12.93 -21.64
CA TRP A 105 -15.76 12.89 -23.08
C TRP A 105 -16.78 13.94 -23.48
N THR A 106 -16.36 14.90 -24.30
CA THR A 106 -17.19 16.02 -24.75
C THR A 106 -17.26 16.10 -26.27
N GLU A 107 -18.39 16.58 -26.80
CA GLU A 107 -18.50 17.00 -28.22
C GLU A 107 -17.89 18.38 -28.45
N THR A 108 -17.56 19.10 -27.37
CA THR A 108 -17.02 20.45 -27.47
C THR A 108 -15.58 20.39 -27.93
N ASP A 109 -15.27 21.07 -29.02
CA ASP A 109 -13.90 21.24 -29.47
C ASP A 109 -13.05 21.89 -28.37
N LEU A 110 -11.94 21.25 -28.02
CA LEU A 110 -10.97 21.83 -27.09
C LEU A 110 -10.31 23.05 -27.73
N PRO A 111 -9.98 24.10 -26.93
CA PRO A 111 -9.30 25.28 -27.46
C PRO A 111 -8.01 24.92 -28.21
N GLY A 112 -7.90 25.36 -29.47
CA GLY A 112 -6.73 25.05 -30.32
C GLY A 112 -5.36 25.27 -29.65
N PRO A 113 -5.12 26.37 -28.90
CA PRO A 113 -3.87 26.57 -28.15
C PRO A 113 -3.58 25.48 -27.10
N PHE A 114 -4.61 24.96 -26.43
CA PHE A 114 -4.46 23.88 -25.45
C PHE A 114 -4.09 22.56 -26.12
N VAL A 115 -4.69 22.26 -27.28
CA VAL A 115 -4.32 21.09 -28.08
C VAL A 115 -2.90 21.23 -28.62
N ALA A 116 -2.53 22.42 -29.11
CA ALA A 116 -1.19 22.70 -29.63
C ALA A 116 -0.08 22.63 -28.55
N SER A 117 -0.41 22.86 -27.28
CA SER A 117 0.52 22.66 -26.15
C SER A 117 0.57 21.20 -25.67
N GLY A 118 -0.12 20.28 -26.33
CA GLY A 118 -0.18 18.87 -25.93
C GLY A 118 -1.02 18.63 -24.67
N GLY A 119 -1.97 19.52 -24.37
CA GLY A 119 -2.81 19.42 -23.18
C GLY A 119 -2.15 19.91 -21.89
N VAL A 120 -0.95 20.51 -21.98
CA VAL A 120 -0.29 21.11 -20.82
C VAL A 120 -0.75 22.57 -20.68
N PRO A 121 -1.33 22.97 -19.54
CA PRO A 121 -1.71 24.36 -19.31
C PRO A 121 -0.45 25.24 -19.29
N ALA A 122 -0.54 26.47 -19.80
CA ALA A 122 0.58 27.40 -19.86
C ALA A 122 1.11 27.85 -18.47
N SER A 123 0.47 27.43 -17.36
CA SER A 123 0.90 27.77 -16.01
C SER A 123 2.15 26.96 -15.63
N PRO A 124 3.28 27.63 -15.34
CA PRO A 124 4.51 26.95 -14.94
C PRO A 124 4.41 26.28 -13.57
N GLU A 125 3.45 26.67 -12.71
CA GLU A 125 3.22 26.02 -11.41
C GLU A 125 2.67 24.60 -11.55
N ILE A 126 1.94 24.32 -12.64
CA ILE A 126 1.34 23.00 -12.92
C ILE A 126 2.33 22.09 -13.66
N SER A 127 3.37 22.66 -14.27
CA SER A 127 4.27 21.95 -15.19
C SER A 127 5.64 21.58 -14.59
N GLN A 128 5.90 21.93 -13.33
CA GLN A 128 7.16 21.59 -12.66
C GLN A 128 7.13 20.17 -12.09
N PRO A 129 8.29 19.49 -12.00
CA PRO A 129 8.35 18.19 -11.34
C PRO A 129 7.98 18.35 -9.86
N LEU A 130 7.36 17.31 -9.28
CA LEU A 130 6.95 17.29 -7.87
C LEU A 130 8.14 17.47 -6.90
N TYR A 131 9.33 17.10 -7.33
CA TYR A 131 10.58 17.23 -6.58
C TYR A 131 11.79 17.24 -7.52
N THR A 132 12.97 17.56 -6.99
CA THR A 132 14.26 17.38 -7.67
C THR A 132 15.27 16.91 -6.64
N GLU A 133 15.91 15.76 -6.88
CA GLU A 133 16.90 15.19 -5.98
C GLU A 133 18.23 15.95 -6.08
N ILE A 134 18.81 16.30 -4.93
CA ILE A 134 20.11 16.95 -4.81
C ILE A 134 21.07 15.97 -4.13
N GLU A 135 21.77 15.18 -4.95
CA GLU A 135 22.78 14.24 -4.48
C GLU A 135 23.93 14.98 -3.79
N ARG A 136 24.27 14.51 -2.58
CA ARG A 136 25.42 15.00 -1.81
C ARG A 136 26.46 13.90 -1.77
N ARG A 137 27.59 14.08 -2.46
CA ARG A 137 28.68 13.09 -2.44
C ARG A 137 29.65 13.32 -1.30
N GLN A 138 30.13 12.21 -0.76
CA GLN A 138 31.23 12.16 0.20
C GLN A 138 32.58 12.30 -0.53
N ALA A 139 33.65 12.55 0.22
CA ALA A 139 34.98 12.76 -0.33
C ALA A 139 35.57 11.50 -1.03
N ASP A 140 35.09 10.31 -0.64
CA ASP A 140 35.44 9.02 -1.24
C ASP A 140 34.61 8.69 -2.49
N GLY A 141 33.67 9.56 -2.88
CA GLY A 141 32.81 9.41 -4.05
C GLY A 141 31.50 8.66 -3.79
N LEU A 142 31.30 8.14 -2.57
CA LEU A 142 30.03 7.51 -2.17
C LEU A 142 28.93 8.56 -1.98
N SER A 143 27.69 8.12 -2.07
CA SER A 143 26.52 8.95 -1.75
C SER A 143 26.50 9.24 -0.25
N GLY A 144 26.19 10.48 0.10
CA GLY A 144 26.03 10.91 1.47
C GLY A 144 24.64 10.59 2.00
N LEU A 145 24.54 10.50 3.32
CA LEU A 145 23.29 10.41 4.05
C LEU A 145 22.80 11.80 4.47
N ALA A 146 21.53 12.06 4.28
CA ALA A 146 20.85 13.28 4.67
C ALA A 146 20.00 13.02 5.92
N PRO A 147 20.14 13.82 7.00
CA PRO A 147 19.26 13.70 8.16
C PRO A 147 17.84 14.14 7.82
N LEU A 148 16.85 13.44 8.34
CA LEU A 148 15.45 13.83 8.23
C LEU A 148 15.11 14.85 9.33
N HIS A 149 14.56 15.99 8.94
CA HIS A 149 14.35 17.10 9.88
C HIS A 149 13.08 16.91 10.71
N GLY A 150 13.12 17.26 12.00
CA GLY A 150 11.91 17.29 12.84
C GLY A 150 11.31 15.92 13.16
N ILE A 151 12.06 14.82 13.00
CA ILE A 151 11.66 13.48 13.43
C ILE A 151 12.23 13.21 14.82
N SER A 152 11.41 12.67 15.72
CA SER A 152 11.72 12.57 17.16
C SER A 152 12.69 11.44 17.54
N HIS A 153 13.17 10.65 16.58
CA HIS A 153 14.06 9.51 16.81
C HIS A 153 15.51 9.81 16.40
N PRO A 154 16.50 9.43 17.21
CA PRO A 154 17.90 9.55 16.82
C PRO A 154 18.20 8.64 15.62
N GLN A 155 19.00 9.13 14.67
CA GLN A 155 19.50 8.39 13.49
C GLN A 155 18.52 8.18 12.32
N MET A 156 17.58 9.10 12.10
CA MET A 156 16.76 9.11 10.89
C MET A 156 17.53 9.73 9.72
N TYR A 157 18.02 8.89 8.82
CA TYR A 157 18.75 9.30 7.62
C TYR A 157 18.14 8.66 6.38
N LEU A 158 18.28 9.33 5.25
CA LEU A 158 18.07 8.72 3.92
C LEU A 158 19.29 9.00 3.04
N SER A 159 19.50 8.18 2.02
CA SER A 159 20.44 8.51 0.95
C SER A 159 20.06 9.86 0.35
N SER A 160 21.06 10.71 0.11
CA SER A 160 20.87 12.02 -0.55
C SER A 160 20.35 11.91 -1.99
N ARG A 161 20.21 10.70 -2.51
CA ARG A 161 19.61 10.41 -3.82
C ARG A 161 18.09 10.25 -3.77
N VAL A 162 17.51 10.14 -2.57
CA VAL A 162 16.06 9.93 -2.36
C VAL A 162 15.45 10.82 -1.26
N ASN A 163 16.26 11.58 -0.54
CA ASN A 163 15.77 12.34 0.62
C ASN A 163 14.82 13.48 0.19
N ASP A 164 15.04 14.11 -0.96
CA ASP A 164 14.26 15.28 -1.36
C ASP A 164 12.87 14.86 -1.87
N SER A 165 12.73 13.69 -2.53
CA SER A 165 11.41 13.12 -2.82
C SER A 165 10.64 12.73 -1.56
N PHE A 166 11.32 12.21 -0.53
CA PHE A 166 10.67 11.90 0.75
C PHE A 166 10.16 13.16 1.44
N GLU A 167 10.99 14.22 1.54
CA GLU A 167 10.55 15.47 2.20
C GLU A 167 9.40 16.12 1.41
N ALA A 168 9.43 16.07 0.07
CA ALA A 168 8.32 16.55 -0.75
C ALA A 168 7.03 15.71 -0.56
N LEU A 169 7.15 14.38 -0.47
CA LEU A 169 6.04 13.49 -0.12
C LEU A 169 5.47 13.82 1.26
N ARG A 170 6.33 14.00 2.27
CA ARG A 170 5.92 14.37 3.63
C ARG A 170 5.16 15.68 3.68
N LEU A 171 5.60 16.69 2.94
CA LEU A 171 4.87 17.96 2.84
C LEU A 171 3.49 17.79 2.19
N GLN A 172 3.37 16.97 1.14
CA GLN A 172 2.08 16.66 0.54
C GLN A 172 1.15 15.89 1.47
N VAL A 173 1.70 14.93 2.24
CA VAL A 173 0.94 14.21 3.26
C VAL A 173 0.48 15.17 4.36
N LEU A 174 1.35 16.07 4.84
CA LEU A 174 0.98 17.10 5.82
C LEU A 174 -0.17 17.98 5.32
N GLU A 175 -0.09 18.47 4.08
CA GLU A 175 -1.12 19.31 3.47
C GLU A 175 -2.46 18.57 3.35
N LYS A 176 -2.44 17.30 2.92
CA LYS A 176 -3.65 16.51 2.66
C LYS A 176 -4.23 15.85 3.91
N ALA A 177 -3.41 15.50 4.91
CA ALA A 177 -3.87 14.92 6.16
C ALA A 177 -4.20 15.98 7.22
N GLY A 178 -3.60 17.16 7.13
CA GLY A 178 -3.72 18.23 8.13
C GLY A 178 -2.78 18.09 9.32
N PHE A 179 -1.89 17.10 9.33
CA PHE A 179 -0.86 16.89 10.36
C PHE A 179 0.35 16.11 9.79
N ASP A 180 1.49 16.21 10.46
CA ASP A 180 2.75 15.63 10.00
C ASP A 180 2.85 14.13 10.31
N PHE A 181 2.13 13.32 9.55
CA PHE A 181 2.10 11.87 9.73
C PHE A 181 3.47 11.21 9.50
N LEU A 182 4.15 11.55 8.40
CA LEU A 182 5.47 11.00 8.06
C LEU A 182 6.61 11.58 8.91
N GLY A 183 6.33 12.51 9.82
CA GLY A 183 7.25 12.90 10.88
C GLY A 183 7.38 11.88 12.00
N GLY A 184 6.47 10.89 12.08
CA GLY A 184 6.44 9.81 13.07
C GLY A 184 6.83 8.44 12.50
N LEU A 185 7.95 8.37 11.78
CA LEU A 185 8.47 7.08 11.29
C LEU A 185 9.03 6.22 12.43
N ASP A 186 8.86 4.91 12.31
CA ASP A 186 9.54 3.90 13.12
C ASP A 186 11.02 3.81 12.74
N ASP A 187 11.30 3.79 11.42
CA ASP A 187 12.65 3.61 10.91
C ASP A 187 12.82 4.22 9.50
N ALA A 188 14.06 4.53 9.13
CA ALA A 188 14.44 5.00 7.79
C ALA A 188 15.85 4.54 7.38
N PHE A 189 16.66 4.05 8.32
CA PHE A 189 18.03 3.65 8.03
C PHE A 189 18.55 2.60 9.00
N TRP A 190 19.08 1.51 8.45
CA TRP A 190 19.71 0.46 9.24
C TRP A 190 21.22 0.48 9.04
N PRO A 191 22.02 0.61 10.11
CA PRO A 191 23.46 0.41 10.00
C PRO A 191 23.76 -1.07 9.72
N MET A 192 24.88 -1.36 9.03
CA MET A 192 25.24 -2.72 8.58
C MET A 192 25.35 -3.77 9.70
N ASP A 193 25.57 -3.35 10.95
CA ASP A 193 25.66 -4.22 12.12
C ASP A 193 24.29 -4.54 12.76
N ARG A 194 23.22 -3.81 12.39
CA ARG A 194 21.85 -4.13 12.81
C ARG A 194 21.37 -5.41 12.13
N LEU A 195 20.77 -6.31 12.88
CA LEU A 195 20.07 -7.48 12.33
C LEU A 195 18.62 -7.10 11.96
N PRO A 196 18.06 -7.64 10.86
CA PRO A 196 16.63 -7.50 10.58
C PRO A 196 15.79 -8.16 11.67
N GLU A 197 14.54 -7.72 11.80
CA GLU A 197 13.61 -8.38 12.71
C GLU A 197 13.22 -9.78 12.18
N PRO A 198 12.74 -10.68 13.06
CA PRO A 198 12.23 -11.97 12.63
C PRO A 198 11.13 -11.83 11.57
N GLY A 199 11.37 -12.39 10.39
CA GLY A 199 10.44 -12.33 9.26
C GLY A 199 10.79 -11.30 8.19
N GLU A 200 11.63 -10.32 8.52
CA GLU A 200 12.11 -9.34 7.54
C GLU A 200 13.24 -9.91 6.69
N PRO A 201 13.31 -9.57 5.39
CA PRO A 201 14.39 -10.01 4.54
C PRO A 201 15.71 -9.38 4.98
N ARG A 202 16.81 -10.14 4.89
CA ARG A 202 18.15 -9.59 5.17
C ARG A 202 18.62 -8.59 4.11
N GLN A 203 18.20 -8.77 2.86
CA GLN A 203 18.35 -7.76 1.82
C GLN A 203 17.22 -6.74 1.95
N ASN A 204 17.35 -5.84 2.93
CA ASN A 204 16.38 -4.78 3.20
C ASN A 204 16.90 -3.43 2.69
N TRP A 205 16.02 -2.63 2.09
CA TRP A 205 16.32 -1.31 1.53
C TRP A 205 16.67 -0.25 2.58
N HIS A 206 16.37 -0.48 3.87
CA HIS A 206 16.84 0.38 4.97
C HIS A 206 18.38 0.43 5.06
N TYR A 207 19.07 -0.67 4.76
CA TYR A 207 20.54 -0.68 4.72
C TYR A 207 21.10 0.25 3.63
N ALA A 208 20.35 0.43 2.54
CA ALA A 208 20.71 1.30 1.42
C ALA A 208 20.21 2.75 1.60
N GLY A 209 19.60 3.10 2.75
CA GLY A 209 19.00 4.42 3.00
C GLY A 209 17.93 4.80 1.99
N ARG A 210 17.20 3.79 1.49
CA ARG A 210 16.18 3.93 0.44
C ARG A 210 14.83 3.33 0.86
N ALA A 211 14.60 3.21 2.16
CA ALA A 211 13.35 2.74 2.73
C ALA A 211 12.91 3.64 3.89
N ILE A 212 11.61 3.64 4.15
CA ILE A 212 10.97 4.24 5.32
C ILE A 212 9.98 3.23 5.89
N ALA A 213 9.85 3.23 7.21
CA ALA A 213 8.89 2.44 7.96
C ALA A 213 8.00 3.38 8.75
N ILE A 214 6.69 3.37 8.47
CA ILE A 214 5.70 4.07 9.30
C ILE A 214 5.41 3.28 10.58
N ASP A 215 4.89 3.94 11.61
CA ASP A 215 4.51 3.27 12.86
C ASP A 215 3.47 2.17 12.61
N ARG A 216 3.90 0.92 12.83
CA ARG A 216 3.13 -0.29 12.58
C ARG A 216 2.13 -0.64 13.69
N ASP A 217 2.16 0.06 14.81
CA ASP A 217 1.22 -0.14 15.91
C ASP A 217 0.02 0.82 15.80
N LEU A 218 0.05 1.77 14.86
CA LEU A 218 -1.05 2.69 14.61
C LEU A 218 -2.38 2.01 14.27
N ILE A 219 -2.36 0.84 13.62
CA ILE A 219 -3.57 0.05 13.37
C ILE A 219 -4.24 -0.45 14.67
N TYR A 220 -3.48 -0.52 15.76
CA TYR A 220 -3.95 -0.92 17.09
C TYR A 220 -4.39 0.26 17.95
N SER A 221 -4.06 1.50 17.55
CA SER A 221 -4.36 2.70 18.32
C SER A 221 -5.82 3.15 18.16
N GLY A 222 -6.60 3.05 19.25
CA GLY A 222 -7.95 3.62 19.33
C GLY A 222 -9.00 3.06 18.36
N ASP A 223 -10.15 3.74 18.34
CA ASP A 223 -11.24 3.54 17.39
C ASP A 223 -11.92 4.91 17.10
N PRO A 224 -11.87 5.44 15.85
CA PRO A 224 -11.24 4.84 14.68
C PRO A 224 -9.71 4.92 14.72
N ALA A 225 -9.05 3.88 14.19
CA ALA A 225 -7.60 3.88 14.08
C ALA A 225 -7.12 4.95 13.06
N PRO A 226 -5.99 5.63 13.32
CA PRO A 226 -5.40 6.62 12.43
C PRO A 226 -4.92 6.03 11.10
N LEU A 227 -4.72 4.71 11.06
CA LEU A 227 -4.35 3.97 9.87
C LEU A 227 -5.41 2.92 9.53
N GLN A 228 -5.76 2.81 8.27
CA GLN A 228 -6.62 1.76 7.73
C GLN A 228 -5.90 1.06 6.59
N ILE A 229 -5.91 -0.27 6.60
CA ILE A 229 -5.17 -1.09 5.64
C ILE A 229 -6.15 -1.86 4.79
N VAL A 230 -6.07 -1.73 3.48
CA VAL A 230 -6.89 -2.50 2.53
C VAL A 230 -6.01 -3.54 1.85
N ARG A 231 -6.52 -4.77 1.77
CA ARG A 231 -5.84 -5.87 1.08
C ARG A 231 -6.08 -5.78 -0.42
N GLU A 232 -5.01 -5.83 -1.22
CA GLU A 232 -5.06 -5.92 -2.67
C GLU A 232 -4.31 -7.18 -3.13
N ASP A 233 -5.02 -8.18 -3.62
CA ASP A 233 -4.39 -9.37 -4.20
C ASP A 233 -4.21 -9.15 -5.71
N ILE A 234 -2.95 -9.01 -6.15
CA ILE A 234 -2.58 -8.76 -7.55
C ILE A 234 -1.67 -9.89 -8.03
N GLU A 235 -2.17 -10.67 -9.00
CA GLU A 235 -1.53 -11.89 -9.48
C GLU A 235 -1.28 -12.89 -8.33
N VAL A 236 -0.02 -13.12 -7.98
CA VAL A 236 0.41 -14.02 -6.90
C VAL A 236 0.77 -13.29 -5.61
N ASN A 237 0.73 -11.95 -5.64
CA ASN A 237 1.18 -11.10 -4.54
C ASN A 237 -0.02 -10.56 -3.75
N THR A 238 0.11 -10.58 -2.42
CA THR A 238 -0.73 -9.77 -1.53
C THR A 238 -0.02 -8.45 -1.28
N LEU A 239 -0.67 -7.35 -1.63
CA LEU A 239 -0.22 -5.99 -1.38
C LEU A 239 -1.15 -5.33 -0.37
N TRP A 240 -0.63 -4.33 0.33
CA TRP A 240 -1.39 -3.55 1.29
C TRP A 240 -1.50 -2.12 0.80
N ARG A 241 -2.71 -1.59 0.76
CA ARG A 241 -2.96 -0.18 0.52
C ARG A 241 -3.20 0.51 1.84
N VAL A 242 -2.47 1.59 2.07
CA VAL A 242 -2.39 2.28 3.35
C VAL A 242 -3.15 3.59 3.26
N TYR A 243 -4.14 3.75 4.13
CA TYR A 243 -4.94 4.97 4.23
C TYR A 243 -4.71 5.64 5.57
N VAL A 244 -4.35 6.92 5.53
CA VAL A 244 -4.13 7.74 6.72
C VAL A 244 -5.38 8.57 6.97
N ARG A 245 -5.93 8.49 8.17
CA ARG A 245 -7.07 9.30 8.58
C ARG A 245 -6.66 10.77 8.63
N VAL A 246 -7.46 11.67 8.09
CA VAL A 246 -7.19 13.12 8.21
C VAL A 246 -7.41 13.59 9.66
N THR A 247 -6.82 14.72 10.05
CA THR A 247 -6.94 15.27 11.40
C THR A 247 -8.40 15.43 11.81
N ASP A 248 -8.71 15.24 13.10
CA ASP A 248 -10.09 15.25 13.60
C ASP A 248 -10.78 16.61 13.36
N GLU A 249 -10.03 17.70 13.32
CA GLU A 249 -10.54 19.04 13.03
C GLU A 249 -10.94 19.24 11.55
N ALA A 250 -10.47 18.39 10.64
CA ALA A 250 -10.70 18.47 9.19
C ALA A 250 -11.60 17.35 8.64
N GLN A 251 -12.32 16.63 9.51
CA GLN A 251 -13.27 15.57 9.16
C GLN A 251 -14.59 16.08 8.53
N SER A 252 -14.59 17.31 8.00
CA SER A 252 -15.71 17.90 7.26
C SER A 252 -15.74 17.50 5.78
N GLY A 253 -14.74 16.74 5.32
CA GLY A 253 -14.52 16.45 3.89
C GLY A 253 -13.82 17.56 3.13
N LEU A 254 -13.27 18.56 3.85
CA LEU A 254 -12.36 19.53 3.26
C LEU A 254 -11.04 18.85 2.83
N LEU A 255 -10.62 17.85 3.61
CA LEU A 255 -9.46 17.01 3.37
C LEU A 255 -9.87 15.55 3.27
N GLY A 256 -9.19 14.81 2.39
CA GLY A 256 -9.40 13.37 2.18
C GLY A 256 -10.76 13.01 1.58
N GLU A 257 -11.03 11.71 1.51
CA GLU A 257 -12.31 11.15 1.10
C GLU A 257 -12.71 9.97 1.99
N PRO A 258 -14.00 9.60 2.06
CA PRO A 258 -14.41 8.39 2.74
C PRO A 258 -13.78 7.15 2.12
N LEU A 259 -13.46 6.16 2.95
CA LEU A 259 -13.02 4.87 2.46
C LEU A 259 -14.11 4.24 1.60
N ARG A 260 -13.68 3.62 0.50
CA ARG A 260 -14.58 2.93 -0.43
C ARG A 260 -14.45 1.42 -0.32
N GLN A 261 -13.34 0.92 0.20
CA GLN A 261 -13.06 -0.50 0.37
C GLN A 261 -13.02 -0.87 1.85
N MET A 262 -13.46 -2.09 2.17
CA MET A 262 -13.42 -2.62 3.53
C MET A 262 -11.96 -2.90 3.93
N PRO A 263 -11.48 -2.32 5.05
CA PRO A 263 -10.15 -2.63 5.54
C PRO A 263 -10.01 -4.07 6.02
N TRP A 264 -8.76 -4.50 6.16
CA TRP A 264 -8.35 -5.75 6.78
C TRP A 264 -8.08 -5.52 8.27
N ASP A 265 -8.80 -6.27 9.11
CA ASP A 265 -8.68 -6.27 10.56
C ASP A 265 -7.61 -7.27 11.01
N PHE A 266 -6.42 -6.75 11.34
CA PHE A 266 -5.34 -7.55 11.91
C PHE A 266 -5.54 -7.88 13.40
N LYS A 267 -6.44 -7.19 14.13
CA LYS A 267 -6.76 -7.50 15.54
C LYS A 267 -7.47 -8.85 15.66
N ALA A 268 -8.19 -9.25 14.61
CA ALA A 268 -8.87 -10.53 14.53
C ALA A 268 -7.94 -11.74 14.69
N ARG A 269 -6.64 -11.61 14.42
CA ARG A 269 -5.65 -12.68 14.62
C ARG A 269 -5.61 -13.22 16.05
N THR A 270 -5.98 -12.40 17.02
CA THR A 270 -6.02 -12.75 18.45
C THR A 270 -7.44 -12.93 18.97
N SER A 271 -8.44 -13.08 18.09
CA SER A 271 -9.85 -13.26 18.49
C SER A 271 -10.13 -14.62 19.17
N GLY A 272 -9.26 -15.60 18.96
CA GLY A 272 -9.46 -16.99 19.36
C GLY A 272 -10.19 -17.83 18.31
N ASP A 273 -10.62 -17.23 17.20
CA ASP A 273 -11.17 -17.94 16.04
C ASP A 273 -10.03 -18.52 15.18
N VAL A 274 -10.18 -19.79 14.78
CA VAL A 274 -9.14 -20.52 14.03
C VAL A 274 -9.05 -19.99 12.60
N GLU A 275 -10.18 -19.65 11.96
CA GLU A 275 -10.19 -19.15 10.59
C GLU A 275 -9.56 -17.76 10.51
N ASP A 276 -9.86 -16.88 11.47
CA ASP A 276 -9.22 -15.55 11.56
C ASP A 276 -7.70 -15.68 11.74
N TYR A 277 -7.23 -16.61 12.57
CA TYR A 277 -5.81 -16.87 12.76
C TYR A 277 -5.15 -17.40 11.48
N GLU A 278 -5.76 -18.40 10.82
CA GLU A 278 -5.22 -19.02 9.61
C GLU A 278 -5.17 -18.06 8.42
N ARG A 279 -6.11 -17.12 8.34
CA ARG A 279 -6.15 -16.08 7.30
C ARG A 279 -5.25 -14.88 7.61
N GLY A 280 -4.66 -14.82 8.81
CA GLY A 280 -3.84 -13.69 9.25
C GLY A 280 -4.64 -12.42 9.56
N GLY A 281 -5.90 -12.57 9.92
CA GLY A 281 -6.88 -11.51 10.14
C GLY A 281 -8.16 -11.76 9.35
N ARG A 282 -9.02 -10.75 9.25
CA ARG A 282 -10.28 -10.84 8.49
C ARG A 282 -10.62 -9.51 7.83
N GLN A 283 -11.48 -9.54 6.82
CA GLN A 283 -12.06 -8.32 6.28
C GLN A 283 -13.05 -7.73 7.29
N MET A 284 -13.02 -6.42 7.49
CA MET A 284 -14.00 -5.73 8.34
C MET A 284 -15.42 -5.91 7.77
N THR A 285 -16.42 -5.85 8.65
CA THR A 285 -17.85 -5.97 8.26
C THR A 285 -18.50 -4.63 7.95
N THR A 286 -17.85 -3.53 8.29
CA THR A 286 -18.31 -2.16 8.03
C THR A 286 -17.13 -1.30 7.59
N ILE A 287 -17.40 -0.33 6.73
CA ILE A 287 -16.40 0.67 6.33
C ILE A 287 -16.27 1.69 7.47
N PRO A 288 -15.07 1.94 8.02
CA PRO A 288 -14.87 2.97 9.02
C PRO A 288 -15.32 4.34 8.52
N THR A 289 -16.05 5.08 9.36
CA THR A 289 -16.51 6.43 9.02
C THR A 289 -15.39 7.45 9.12
N GLY A 290 -15.47 8.51 8.32
CA GLY A 290 -14.51 9.61 8.30
C GLY A 290 -13.78 9.70 6.97
N TYR A 291 -12.85 10.63 6.91
CA TYR A 291 -12.10 11.00 5.73
C TYR A 291 -10.63 10.57 5.88
N TYR A 292 -10.09 10.08 4.78
CA TYR A 292 -8.79 9.46 4.69
C TYR A 292 -8.07 9.94 3.44
N ILE A 293 -6.75 9.92 3.47
CA ILE A 293 -5.91 10.07 2.29
C ILE A 293 -5.30 8.72 1.94
N ASP A 294 -5.11 8.48 0.65
CA ASP A 294 -4.42 7.30 0.14
C ASP A 294 -2.91 7.55 0.17
N LEU A 295 -2.25 7.11 1.25
CA LEU A 295 -0.81 7.28 1.41
C LEU A 295 -0.04 6.48 0.36
N THR A 296 -0.53 5.30 -0.02
CA THR A 296 0.12 4.47 -1.03
C THR A 296 0.15 5.17 -2.38
N GLN A 297 -0.97 5.77 -2.80
CA GLN A 297 -1.01 6.53 -4.04
C GLN A 297 -0.06 7.73 -4.01
N LEU A 298 -0.07 8.50 -2.92
CA LEU A 298 0.83 9.64 -2.76
C LEU A 298 2.29 9.19 -2.81
N ALA A 299 2.66 8.14 -2.09
CA ALA A 299 4.01 7.57 -2.14
C ALA A 299 4.41 7.21 -3.59
N GLU A 300 3.53 6.52 -4.33
CA GLU A 300 3.76 6.15 -5.73
C GLU A 300 3.98 7.39 -6.63
N ASP A 301 3.27 8.50 -6.41
CA ASP A 301 3.44 9.73 -7.19
C ASP A 301 4.83 10.35 -6.98
N PHE A 302 5.39 10.21 -5.78
CA PHE A 302 6.75 10.62 -5.44
C PHE A 302 7.81 9.54 -5.76
N GLY A 303 7.39 8.38 -6.27
CA GLY A 303 8.26 7.28 -6.67
C GLY A 303 8.72 6.39 -5.53
N TRP A 304 8.01 6.41 -4.41
CA TRP A 304 8.12 5.46 -3.31
C TRP A 304 7.14 4.32 -3.51
N GLU A 305 7.60 3.08 -3.34
CA GLU A 305 6.90 1.86 -3.68
C GLU A 305 6.69 1.02 -2.42
N ARG A 306 5.52 0.38 -2.31
CA ARG A 306 5.25 -0.61 -1.27
C ARG A 306 5.79 -2.01 -1.67
N PRO A 307 6.34 -2.80 -0.74
CA PRO A 307 6.61 -4.21 -0.98
C PRO A 307 5.32 -5.03 -1.06
N PRO A 308 5.33 -6.18 -1.77
CA PRO A 308 4.38 -7.24 -1.50
C PRO A 308 4.64 -7.84 -0.11
N ALA A 309 3.59 -8.31 0.54
CA ALA A 309 3.71 -9.14 1.74
C ALA A 309 4.55 -10.39 1.42
N ALA A 310 5.39 -10.82 2.36
CA ALA A 310 6.15 -12.04 2.19
C ALA A 310 5.23 -13.27 2.31
N PRO A 311 5.59 -14.44 1.73
CA PRO A 311 4.70 -15.61 1.63
C PRO A 311 4.15 -16.17 2.95
N THR A 312 4.72 -15.79 4.10
CA THR A 312 4.33 -16.27 5.43
C THR A 312 3.50 -15.25 6.22
N TRP A 313 3.07 -14.14 5.62
CA TRP A 313 2.38 -13.03 6.30
C TRP A 313 1.15 -13.46 7.11
N GLN A 314 0.46 -14.53 6.70
CA GLN A 314 -0.69 -15.04 7.43
C GLN A 314 -0.31 -15.45 8.86
N TYR A 315 0.89 -16.01 9.05
CA TYR A 315 1.32 -16.56 10.34
C TYR A 315 2.46 -15.75 10.97
N ASN A 316 3.14 -14.92 10.19
CA ASN A 316 4.29 -14.12 10.62
C ASN A 316 3.99 -12.63 10.47
N PHE A 317 3.95 -11.91 11.59
CA PHE A 317 3.66 -10.47 11.60
C PHE A 317 4.68 -9.68 10.79
N GLY A 318 5.98 -9.95 10.95
CA GLY A 318 7.06 -9.28 10.21
C GLY A 318 7.04 -9.53 8.70
N ALA A 319 6.24 -10.48 8.21
CA ALA A 319 6.04 -10.74 6.80
C ALA A 319 4.89 -9.92 6.18
N ILE A 320 4.12 -9.15 6.98
CA ILE A 320 2.99 -8.35 6.48
C ILE A 320 3.50 -7.13 5.69
N LEU A 321 4.48 -6.39 6.22
CA LEU A 321 5.21 -5.31 5.53
C LEU A 321 4.35 -4.14 5.00
N TYR A 322 3.13 -3.93 5.51
CA TYR A 322 2.31 -2.79 5.07
C TYR A 322 2.92 -1.42 5.43
N TRP A 323 3.82 -1.40 6.43
CA TRP A 323 4.46 -0.19 6.95
C TRP A 323 5.69 0.23 6.13
N GLU A 324 6.18 -0.61 5.24
CA GLU A 324 7.41 -0.37 4.48
C GLU A 324 7.11 0.34 3.15
N PHE A 325 7.93 1.34 2.83
CA PHE A 325 7.99 1.95 1.50
C PHE A 325 9.45 2.14 1.09
N TYR A 326 9.79 1.86 -0.16
CA TYR A 326 11.16 2.01 -0.67
C TYR A 326 11.22 2.66 -2.04
N LYS A 327 12.37 3.24 -2.37
CA LYS A 327 12.61 3.90 -3.67
C LYS A 327 13.84 3.33 -4.35
N THR A 328 13.60 2.45 -5.33
CA THR A 328 14.67 1.70 -6.03
C THR A 328 15.38 2.52 -7.10
N ASP A 329 14.65 3.45 -7.74
CA ASP A 329 15.06 4.13 -8.97
C ASP A 329 15.62 3.19 -10.06
N GLY A 330 15.10 1.96 -10.13
CA GLY A 330 15.51 0.93 -11.08
C GLY A 330 16.80 0.19 -10.72
N LEU A 331 17.39 0.46 -9.55
CA LEU A 331 18.58 -0.25 -9.06
C LEU A 331 18.20 -1.61 -8.47
N SER A 332 19.12 -2.58 -8.59
CA SER A 332 19.12 -3.73 -7.70
C SER A 332 19.56 -3.34 -6.29
N TRP A 333 19.20 -4.16 -5.30
CA TRP A 333 19.61 -3.92 -3.91
C TRP A 333 21.13 -3.84 -3.75
N ASN A 334 21.90 -4.67 -4.47
CA ASN A 334 23.37 -4.64 -4.44
C ASN A 334 23.93 -3.33 -5.02
N GLU A 335 23.38 -2.84 -6.13
CA GLU A 335 23.82 -1.57 -6.73
C GLU A 335 23.53 -0.41 -5.79
N ALA A 336 22.37 -0.41 -5.16
CA ALA A 336 21.99 0.61 -4.17
C ALA A 336 22.89 0.58 -2.93
N MET A 337 23.26 -0.59 -2.42
CA MET A 337 24.23 -0.70 -1.33
C MET A 337 25.59 -0.13 -1.72
N LEU A 338 26.04 -0.36 -2.96
CA LEU A 338 27.31 0.20 -3.45
C LEU A 338 27.28 1.73 -3.64
N GLU A 339 26.12 2.38 -3.56
CA GLU A 339 26.05 3.83 -3.48
C GLU A 339 26.51 4.36 -2.11
N LEU A 340 26.33 3.59 -1.02
CA LEU A 340 26.65 3.99 0.35
C LEU A 340 27.89 3.31 0.93
N TYR A 341 28.29 2.17 0.38
CA TYR A 341 29.34 1.32 0.93
C TYR A 341 30.33 0.89 -0.14
N THR A 342 31.57 0.69 0.27
CA THR A 342 32.60 0.10 -0.58
C THR A 342 32.33 -1.38 -0.86
N SER A 343 32.90 -1.92 -1.94
CA SER A 343 32.77 -3.34 -2.27
C SER A 343 33.28 -4.27 -1.16
N ASP A 344 34.34 -3.90 -0.44
CA ASP A 344 34.90 -4.68 0.66
C ASP A 344 33.93 -4.74 1.85
N GLN A 345 33.30 -3.62 2.21
CA GLN A 345 32.27 -3.58 3.26
C GLN A 345 31.06 -4.42 2.87
N MET A 346 30.64 -4.34 1.61
CA MET A 346 29.52 -5.12 1.09
C MET A 346 29.82 -6.63 1.14
N GLN A 347 31.03 -7.04 0.76
CA GLN A 347 31.46 -8.44 0.84
C GLN A 347 31.51 -8.92 2.30
N ALA A 348 32.01 -8.09 3.22
CA ALA A 348 32.02 -8.40 4.65
C ALA A 348 30.58 -8.64 5.17
N PHE A 349 29.65 -7.72 4.90
CA PHE A 349 28.24 -7.81 5.29
C PHE A 349 27.57 -9.12 4.81
N LEU A 350 27.79 -9.50 3.55
CA LEU A 350 27.24 -10.72 2.98
C LEU A 350 27.91 -11.99 3.53
N SER A 351 29.20 -11.94 3.86
CA SER A 351 29.97 -13.09 4.36
C SER A 351 29.74 -13.37 5.86
N GLU A 352 29.53 -12.35 6.69
CA GLU A 352 29.16 -12.54 8.10
C GLU A 352 27.80 -13.24 8.24
N ALA A 353 26.91 -13.05 7.26
CA ALA A 353 25.61 -13.71 7.19
C ALA A 353 25.69 -15.25 7.06
N THR A 354 26.86 -15.82 6.73
CA THR A 354 27.04 -17.29 6.61
C THR A 354 27.52 -17.96 7.90
N ARG A 355 27.81 -17.21 8.97
CA ARG A 355 28.20 -17.80 10.25
C ARG A 355 26.96 -18.28 11.00
N VAL A 356 26.63 -19.56 10.83
CA VAL A 356 25.67 -20.25 11.71
C VAL A 356 26.22 -20.17 13.14
N PRO A 357 25.48 -19.60 14.11
CA PRO A 357 25.88 -19.69 15.51
C PRO A 357 26.10 -21.16 15.86
N PRO A 358 27.18 -21.54 16.56
CA PRO A 358 27.32 -22.91 17.03
C PRO A 358 26.03 -23.28 17.78
N PRO A 359 25.49 -24.51 17.57
CA PRO A 359 24.30 -24.93 18.29
C PRO A 359 24.55 -24.69 19.78
N PRO A 360 23.53 -24.20 20.53
CA PRO A 360 23.68 -24.04 21.97
C PRO A 360 24.25 -25.34 22.54
N PRO A 361 25.23 -25.26 23.47
CA PRO A 361 25.74 -26.48 24.09
C PRO A 361 24.54 -27.27 24.59
N LEU A 362 24.49 -28.55 24.22
CA LEU A 362 23.48 -29.47 24.77
C LEU A 362 23.51 -29.28 26.30
N PRO A 363 22.33 -29.24 26.96
CA PRO A 363 22.32 -29.23 28.41
C PRO A 363 23.25 -30.34 28.86
N THR A 364 24.31 -29.97 29.59
CA THR A 364 25.19 -30.96 30.19
C THR A 364 24.27 -31.87 30.99
N GLU A 365 24.36 -33.18 30.78
CA GLU A 365 23.68 -34.14 31.64
C GLU A 365 24.13 -33.81 33.07
N SER A 366 23.30 -33.03 33.77
CA SER A 366 23.39 -32.97 35.22
C SER A 366 23.04 -34.39 35.61
N PRO A 367 23.92 -35.13 36.32
CA PRO A 367 23.57 -36.47 36.76
C PRO A 367 22.25 -36.35 37.48
N THR A 368 21.22 -37.02 36.95
CA THR A 368 19.97 -37.21 37.66
C THR A 368 20.36 -37.72 39.05
N PRO A 369 19.97 -37.04 40.14
CA PRO A 369 20.24 -37.55 41.47
C PRO A 369 19.76 -39.00 41.51
N ASP A 370 20.63 -39.92 41.98
CA ASP A 370 20.22 -41.30 42.18
C ASP A 370 18.89 -41.30 42.95
N ILE A 371 17.91 -42.04 42.42
CA ILE A 371 16.61 -42.17 43.05
C ILE A 371 16.84 -42.86 44.40
N GLU A 372 16.97 -42.10 45.48
CA GLU A 372 16.88 -42.63 46.83
C GLU A 372 15.46 -43.17 47.01
N ARG A 373 15.32 -44.49 46.89
CA ARG A 373 14.10 -45.18 47.31
C ARG A 373 13.94 -44.97 48.81
N THR A 374 12.98 -44.13 49.19
CA THR A 374 12.54 -44.05 50.59
C THR A 374 12.08 -45.44 51.02
N ALA A 375 12.52 -45.90 52.19
CA ALA A 375 12.15 -47.22 52.71
C ALA A 375 10.61 -47.34 52.80
N THR A 376 10.06 -48.44 52.26
CA THR A 376 8.64 -48.74 52.33
C THR A 376 8.18 -48.77 53.80
N PRO A 377 7.13 -48.03 54.20
CA PRO A 377 6.58 -48.13 55.54
C PRO A 377 6.09 -49.56 55.82
N VAL A 378 6.52 -50.15 56.93
CA VAL A 378 6.04 -51.47 57.37
C VAL A 378 4.58 -51.34 57.81
N PRO A 379 3.65 -52.16 57.28
CA PRO A 379 2.26 -52.17 57.71
C PRO A 379 2.11 -52.42 59.23
N PRO A 380 1.13 -51.80 59.92
CA PRO A 380 0.96 -51.91 61.38
C PRO A 380 0.77 -53.35 61.90
N ASP A 381 0.39 -54.27 61.03
CA ASP A 381 0.13 -55.69 61.28
C ASP A 381 1.39 -56.57 61.31
N LEU A 382 2.58 -55.98 61.09
CA LEU A 382 3.88 -56.66 61.23
C LEU A 382 4.83 -55.98 62.25
N GLN A 383 4.30 -55.12 63.12
CA GLN A 383 5.03 -54.60 64.28
C GLN A 383 4.73 -55.49 65.49
N GLN A 384 5.63 -56.43 65.80
CA GLN A 384 5.63 -57.18 67.08
C GLN A 384 6.39 -56.44 68.16
#